data_AF-A0A5N8XBJ0-F1
#
_entry.id   AF-A0A5N8XBJ0-F1
#
_cell.length_a   1.000
_cell.length_b   1.000
_cell.length_c   1.000
_cell.angle_alpha   90.00
_cell.angle_beta   90.00
_cell.angle_gamma   90.00
#
_symmetry.space_group_name_H-M   'P 1'
#
loop_
_entity.id
_entity.type
_entity.pdbx_description
1 polymer ?
#
loop_
_entity_poly.entity_id
_entity_poly.type
_entity_poly.pdbx_seq_one_letter_code
_entity_poly.pdbx_strand_id
1 'polypeptide(L)'
;MRDRDRVADVTGVVSVGQYPAISGEDLAEAFSTRLGRTVTYEATDPHAFFAPLAPAMGEQAIAAIADRYRALSTQPDHSITAERSARKLLGVPPRTAGQWLADLDL
;
A
#
# COMPACT_ATOMS: atom_id res chain seq x y z
N MET A 1 11.88 23.38 -37.34
CA MET A 1 11.07 22.14 -37.46
C MET A 1 11.25 21.40 -36.14
N ARG A 2 10.22 21.38 -35.27
CA ARG A 2 10.35 20.82 -33.91
C ARG A 2 10.08 19.33 -33.93
N ASP A 3 10.98 18.58 -33.30
CA ASP A 3 10.92 17.15 -32.99
C ASP A 3 9.73 16.86 -32.04
N ARG A 4 8.50 16.86 -32.57
CA ARG A 4 7.26 16.72 -31.78
C ARG A 4 6.55 15.38 -31.93
N ASP A 5 7.05 14.47 -32.77
CA ASP A 5 6.34 13.22 -33.12
C ASP A 5 7.09 11.94 -32.76
N ARG A 6 8.10 11.98 -31.89
CA ARG A 6 8.68 10.75 -31.34
C ARG A 6 7.83 10.27 -30.16
N VAL A 7 6.69 9.65 -30.46
CA VAL A 7 5.99 8.83 -29.47
C VAL A 7 6.88 7.63 -29.20
N ALA A 8 7.48 7.58 -28.02
CA ALA A 8 8.22 6.40 -27.59
C ALA A 8 7.24 5.21 -27.56
N ASP A 9 7.60 4.10 -28.21
CA ASP A 9 6.86 2.86 -28.10
C ASP A 9 6.99 2.33 -26.66
N VAL A 10 5.89 2.28 -25.92
CA VAL A 10 5.87 1.86 -24.51
C VAL A 10 5.59 0.37 -24.45
N THR A 11 6.66 -0.43 -24.33
CA THR A 11 6.57 -1.90 -24.47
C THR A 11 6.57 -2.67 -23.14
N GLY A 12 6.12 -2.06 -22.03
CA GLY A 12 6.17 -2.73 -20.72
C GLY A 12 5.29 -2.12 -19.64
N VAL A 13 5.06 -2.89 -18.57
CA VAL A 13 4.31 -2.47 -17.38
C VAL A 13 5.27 -2.41 -16.20
N VAL A 14 5.34 -1.25 -15.55
CA VAL A 14 6.06 -1.06 -14.29
C VAL A 14 5.05 -0.91 -13.16
N SER A 15 5.19 -1.72 -12.12
CA SER A 15 4.38 -1.64 -10.91
C SER A 15 5.02 -0.68 -9.90
N VAL A 16 4.25 0.33 -9.49
CA VAL A 16 4.66 1.33 -8.50
C VAL A 16 4.07 0.97 -7.14
N GLY A 17 4.90 0.95 -6.11
CA GLY A 17 4.53 0.60 -4.76
C GLY A 17 5.68 -0.09 -4.03
N GLN A 18 5.39 -0.68 -2.86
CA GLN A 18 6.40 -1.35 -2.07
C GLN A 18 6.80 -2.70 -2.69
N TYR A 19 8.11 -2.94 -2.77
CA TYR A 19 8.68 -4.27 -2.88
C TYR A 19 9.91 -4.40 -1.94
N PRO A 20 9.97 -5.42 -1.07
CA PRO A 20 8.95 -6.46 -0.80
C PRO A 20 7.64 -5.87 -0.24
N ALA A 21 6.55 -6.64 -0.25
CA ALA A 21 5.29 -6.20 0.36
C ALA A 21 5.47 -5.90 1.87
N ILE A 22 4.65 -4.98 2.39
CA ILE A 22 4.65 -4.63 3.82
C ILE A 22 3.57 -5.46 4.52
N SER A 23 3.92 -6.13 5.62
CA SER A 23 2.96 -6.83 6.47
C SER A 23 2.34 -5.91 7.52
N GLY A 24 1.32 -6.41 8.23
CA GLY A 24 0.76 -5.69 9.38
C GLY A 24 1.78 -5.54 10.51
N GLU A 25 2.59 -6.56 10.74
CA GLU A 25 3.67 -6.59 11.73
C GLU A 25 4.77 -5.58 11.39
N ASP A 26 5.17 -5.47 10.12
CA ASP A 26 6.15 -4.46 9.67
C ASP A 26 5.67 -3.03 9.98
N LEU A 27 4.36 -2.77 9.80
CA LEU A 27 3.76 -1.49 10.17
C LEU A 27 3.77 -1.29 11.68
N ALA A 28 3.36 -2.29 12.45
CA ALA A 28 3.33 -2.22 13.91
C ALA A 28 4.73 -1.94 14.50
N GLU A 29 5.78 -2.54 13.95
CA GLU A 29 7.17 -2.26 14.32
C GLU A 29 7.57 -0.81 14.02
N ALA A 30 7.27 -0.33 12.81
CA ALA A 30 7.58 1.04 12.40
C ALA A 30 6.85 2.08 13.27
N PHE A 31 5.58 1.85 13.57
CA PHE A 31 4.81 2.69 14.49
C PHE A 31 5.34 2.61 15.93
N SER A 32 5.71 1.42 16.40
CA SER A 32 6.29 1.26 17.74
C SER A 32 7.54 2.11 17.91
N THR A 33 8.41 2.06 16.90
CA THR A 33 9.64 2.85 16.84
C THR A 33 9.34 4.35 16.83
N ARG A 34 8.42 4.79 15.97
CA ARG A 34 8.06 6.22 15.83
C ARG A 34 7.42 6.80 17.09
N LEU A 35 6.60 6.02 17.78
CA LEU A 35 5.82 6.48 18.94
C LEU A 35 6.52 6.24 20.28
N GLY A 36 7.63 5.48 20.31
CA GLY A 36 8.34 5.14 21.54
C GLY A 36 7.54 4.26 22.51
N ARG A 37 6.54 3.52 22.00
CA ARG A 37 5.69 2.61 22.78
C ARG A 37 5.30 1.40 21.94
N THR A 38 5.01 0.27 22.58
CA THR A 38 4.60 -0.94 21.87
C THR A 38 3.29 -0.73 21.11
N VAL A 39 3.30 -1.06 19.83
CA VAL A 39 2.15 -1.18 18.94
C VAL A 39 2.16 -2.59 18.37
N THR A 40 1.00 -3.26 18.38
CA THR A 40 0.84 -4.61 17.86
C THR A 40 -0.14 -4.62 16.70
N TYR A 41 0.12 -5.47 15.72
CA TYR A 41 -0.85 -5.76 14.66
C TYR A 41 -1.82 -6.85 15.11
N GLU A 42 -3.11 -6.63 14.84
CA GLU A 42 -4.15 -7.63 15.02
C GLU A 42 -5.00 -7.67 13.74
N ALA A 43 -5.11 -8.84 13.13
CA ALA A 43 -6.00 -9.03 11.99
C ALA A 43 -7.46 -9.00 12.49
N THR A 44 -8.27 -8.10 11.93
CA THR A 44 -9.69 -7.94 12.27
C THR A 44 -10.56 -8.21 11.04
N ASP A 45 -11.80 -8.64 11.26
CA ASP A 45 -12.78 -8.72 10.18
C ASP A 45 -13.00 -7.34 9.54
N PRO A 46 -12.81 -7.19 8.21
CA PRO A 46 -12.93 -5.88 7.57
C PRO A 46 -14.31 -5.24 7.72
N HIS A 47 -15.40 -6.02 7.73
CA HIS A 47 -16.75 -5.46 7.87
C HIS A 47 -16.95 -4.88 9.27
N ALA A 48 -16.50 -5.59 10.30
CA ALA A 48 -16.52 -5.09 11.67
C ALA A 48 -15.64 -3.84 11.84
N PHE A 49 -14.45 -3.81 11.22
CA PHE A 49 -13.53 -2.67 11.31
C PHE A 49 -14.12 -1.40 10.69
N PHE A 50 -14.75 -1.51 9.52
CA PHE A 50 -15.24 -0.34 8.79
C PHE A 50 -16.67 0.09 9.16
N ALA A 51 -17.49 -0.76 9.78
CA ALA A 51 -18.88 -0.46 10.15
C ALA A 51 -19.05 0.89 10.90
N PRO A 52 -18.18 1.29 11.85
CA PRO A 52 -18.32 2.59 12.54
C PRO A 52 -18.19 3.81 11.62
N LEU A 53 -17.60 3.66 10.43
CA LEU A 53 -17.40 4.75 9.47
C LEU A 53 -18.60 4.97 8.54
N ALA A 54 -19.60 4.07 8.56
CA ALA A 54 -20.74 4.13 7.66
C ALA A 54 -21.55 5.46 7.73
N PRO A 55 -21.76 6.09 8.90
CA PRO A 55 -22.45 7.38 8.96
C PRO A 55 -21.72 8.52 8.22
N ALA A 56 -20.39 8.46 8.13
CA ALA A 56 -19.57 9.49 7.50
C ALA A 56 -19.29 9.19 6.01
N MET A 57 -19.16 7.92 5.65
CA MET A 57 -18.73 7.49 4.31
C MET A 57 -19.82 6.83 3.47
N GLY A 58 -20.97 6.51 4.08
CA GLY A 58 -22.07 5.80 3.45
C GLY A 58 -21.91 4.27 3.51
N GLU A 59 -23.01 3.58 3.81
CA GLU A 59 -23.07 2.11 3.97
C GLU A 59 -22.48 1.35 2.77
N GLN A 60 -22.87 1.74 1.55
CA GLN A 60 -22.42 1.06 0.34
C GLN A 60 -20.91 1.18 0.11
N ALA A 61 -20.34 2.36 0.39
CA ALA A 61 -18.91 2.58 0.23
C ALA A 61 -18.11 1.73 1.23
N ILE A 62 -18.55 1.69 2.49
CA ILE A 62 -17.94 0.88 3.53
C ILE A 62 -18.00 -0.61 3.21
N ALA A 63 -19.17 -1.13 2.79
CA ALA A 63 -19.31 -2.52 2.40
C ALA A 63 -18.37 -2.91 1.23
N ALA A 64 -18.27 -2.06 0.20
CA ALA A 64 -17.39 -2.31 -0.94
C ALA A 64 -15.90 -2.32 -0.56
N ILE A 65 -15.48 -1.44 0.35
CA ILE A 65 -14.11 -1.41 0.87
C ILE A 65 -13.84 -2.67 1.70
N ALA A 66 -14.73 -3.03 2.61
CA ALA A 66 -14.60 -4.22 3.44
C ALA A 66 -14.51 -5.50 2.61
N ASP A 67 -15.37 -5.66 1.60
CA ASP A 67 -15.34 -6.79 0.68
C ASP A 67 -14.01 -6.87 -0.09
N ARG A 68 -13.45 -5.73 -0.49
CA ARG A 68 -12.13 -5.68 -1.12
C ARG A 68 -11.02 -6.18 -0.19
N TYR A 69 -10.97 -5.70 1.05
CA TYR A 69 -9.95 -6.16 2.01
C TYR A 69 -10.09 -7.66 2.31
N ARG A 70 -11.32 -8.17 2.43
CA ARG A 70 -11.56 -9.62 2.61
C ARG A 70 -11.11 -10.43 1.40
N ALA A 71 -11.33 -9.93 0.18
CA ALA A 71 -10.87 -10.60 -1.03
C ALA A 71 -9.34 -10.55 -1.18
N LEU A 72 -8.69 -9.49 -0.71
CA LEU A 72 -7.23 -9.37 -0.75
C LEU A 72 -6.54 -10.26 0.29
N SER A 73 -7.14 -10.45 1.47
CA SER A 73 -6.55 -11.30 2.51
C SER A 73 -6.43 -12.77 2.12
N THR A 74 -7.15 -13.22 1.10
CA THR A 74 -7.07 -14.59 0.56
C THR A 74 -6.06 -14.74 -0.58
N GLN A 75 -5.38 -13.65 -0.98
CA GLN A 75 -4.45 -13.62 -2.10
C GLN A 75 -3.03 -13.25 -1.63
N PRO A 76 -2.25 -14.20 -1.07
CA PRO A 76 -0.90 -13.93 -0.58
C PRO A 76 0.06 -13.46 -1.68
N ASP A 77 -0.22 -13.83 -2.94
CA ASP A 77 0.57 -13.42 -4.11
C ASP A 77 0.11 -12.07 -4.70
N HIS A 78 -0.86 -11.39 -4.08
CA HIS A 78 -1.30 -10.05 -4.50
C HIS A 78 -0.29 -8.97 -4.07
N SER A 79 0.94 -9.09 -4.54
CA SER A 79 2.04 -8.18 -4.28
C SER A 79 2.79 -7.84 -5.57
N ILE A 80 3.59 -6.77 -5.52
CA ILE A 80 4.48 -6.42 -6.62
C ILE A 80 5.59 -7.47 -6.68
N THR A 81 5.78 -8.09 -7.84
CA THR A 81 6.91 -9.00 -8.04
C THR A 81 8.21 -8.22 -8.26
N ALA A 82 9.34 -8.86 -7.97
CA ALA A 82 10.65 -8.25 -8.16
C ALA A 82 10.86 -7.76 -9.60
N GLU A 83 10.37 -8.53 -10.58
CA GLU A 83 10.53 -8.30 -12.02
C GLU A 83 9.83 -7.04 -12.50
N ARG A 84 8.70 -6.68 -11.89
CA ARG A 84 7.88 -5.53 -12.29
C ARG A 84 8.07 -4.30 -11.42
N SER A 85 8.80 -4.42 -10.31
CA SER A 85 9.00 -3.33 -9.37
C SER A 85 9.69 -2.11 -10.00
N ALA A 86 9.15 -0.92 -9.75
CA ALA A 86 9.80 0.35 -10.09
C ALA A 86 11.20 0.49 -9.47
N ARG A 87 11.46 -0.13 -8.31
CA ARG A 87 12.81 -0.19 -7.73
C ARG A 87 13.80 -0.86 -8.68
N LYS A 88 13.41 -1.97 -9.29
CA LYS A 88 14.26 -2.74 -10.20
C LYS A 88 14.33 -2.09 -11.59
N LEU A 89 13.18 -1.73 -12.14
CA LEU A 89 13.09 -1.30 -13.55
C LEU A 89 13.44 0.18 -13.76
N LEU A 90 13.21 1.03 -12.76
CA LEU A 90 13.41 2.48 -12.86
C LEU A 90 14.46 3.02 -11.87
N GLY A 91 15.01 2.17 -10.99
CA GLY A 91 15.95 2.61 -9.95
C GLY A 91 15.30 3.52 -8.89
N VAL A 92 13.96 3.48 -8.77
CA VAL A 92 13.19 4.31 -7.83
C VAL A 92 12.84 3.45 -6.61
N PRO A 93 13.64 3.46 -5.52
CA PRO A 93 13.28 2.75 -4.31
C PRO A 93 12.07 3.43 -3.65
N PRO A 94 11.09 2.66 -3.14
CA PRO A 94 10.01 3.24 -2.37
C PRO A 94 10.53 3.69 -0.99
N ARG A 95 9.86 4.67 -0.38
CA ARG A 95 10.12 5.03 1.02
C ARG A 95 9.74 3.87 1.93
N THR A 96 10.53 3.61 2.97
CA THR A 96 10.16 2.66 4.02
C THR A 96 9.00 3.22 4.86
N ALA A 97 8.29 2.34 5.58
CA ALA A 97 7.25 2.77 6.52
C ALA A 97 7.82 3.75 7.57
N GLY A 98 9.02 3.48 8.09
CA GLY A 98 9.71 4.38 9.02
C GLY A 98 10.06 5.74 8.40
N GLN A 99 10.55 5.79 7.16
CA GLN A 99 10.80 7.06 6.46
C GLN A 99 9.52 7.84 6.25
N TRP A 100 8.45 7.18 5.81
CA TRP A 100 7.14 7.80 5.65
C TRP A 100 6.63 8.36 6.98
N LEU A 101 6.72 7.61 8.07
CA LEU A 101 6.31 8.06 9.41
C LEU A 101 7.16 9.21 9.97
N ALA A 102 8.45 9.28 9.62
CA ALA A 102 9.32 10.39 9.99
C ALA A 102 8.94 11.69 9.25
N ASP A 103 8.44 11.55 8.02
CA ASP A 103 7.96 12.69 7.21
C ASP A 103 6.57 13.19 7.66
N LEU A 104 5.83 12.38 8.45
CA LEU A 104 4.56 12.79 9.03
C LEU A 104 4.78 13.54 10.35
N ASP A 105 4.06 14.65 10.50
CA ASP A 105 3.98 15.43 11.74
C ASP A 105 3.01 14.76 12.73
N LEU A 106 3.41 13.57 13.21
CA LEU A 106 2.68 12.72 14.17
C LEU A 106 3.22 12.83 15.60
#